data_AF-A0A9W5TE92-F1
#
_entry.id   AF-A0A9W5TE92-F1
#
_cell.length_a   1.000
_cell.length_b   1.000
_cell.length_c   1.000
_cell.angle_alpha   90.00
_cell.angle_beta   90.00
_cell.angle_gamma   90.00
#
_symmetry.space_group_name_H-M   'P 1'
#
loop_
_entity.id
_entity.type
_entity.pdbx_description
1 polymer ?
#
loop_
_entity_poly.entity_id
_entity_poly.type
_entity_poly.pdbx_seq_one_letter_code
_entity_poly.pdbx_strand_id
1 'polypeptide(L)'
;MKTFRKFLQQQKTLDIEKEKRSIAQAHAKPPPDGWGILEFLKAAGVEDGADMIAESFGSWNEFISSTIEDLYTNNSMTNKQRRIVFKHITLYNHGMWPTTEDADYIKAFQAKPLENEGKPWDAADDAELKRLAEYYDVEFGDPWLYISWEMQRTIEDVQERYTQLVTIPKYRNDTCEIAVTKAYKPLLMNRKFKLDPPFLYIIPSKENFPLAHVYRNREERTPVKPKDVFSKQFQAYRRPECFDD
;
A
#
# COMPACT_ATOMS: atom_id res chain seq x y z
N MET A 1 -10.03 -43.16 -35.17
CA MET A 1 -9.33 -41.85 -35.10
C MET A 1 -9.94 -40.86 -34.10
N LYS A 2 -11.24 -40.51 -34.15
CA LYS A 2 -11.85 -39.56 -33.19
C LYS A 2 -11.91 -40.08 -31.74
N THR A 3 -12.18 -41.37 -31.55
CA THR A 3 -12.22 -42.04 -30.23
C THR A 3 -10.85 -42.10 -29.57
N PHE A 4 -9.80 -42.42 -30.33
CA PHE A 4 -8.41 -42.44 -29.85
C PHE A 4 -7.92 -41.06 -29.39
N ARG A 5 -8.25 -39.99 -30.13
CA ARG A 5 -7.92 -38.61 -29.72
C ARG A 5 -8.64 -38.20 -28.42
N LYS A 6 -9.91 -38.59 -28.24
CA LYS A 6 -10.64 -38.34 -27.00
C LYS A 6 -10.02 -39.09 -25.81
N PHE A 7 -9.64 -40.35 -26.02
CA PHE A 7 -8.96 -41.15 -24.99
C PHE A 7 -7.62 -40.52 -24.58
N LEU A 8 -6.79 -40.09 -25.54
CA LEU A 8 -5.53 -39.39 -25.23
C LEU A 8 -5.74 -38.07 -24.49
N GLN A 9 -6.78 -37.31 -24.85
CA GLN A 9 -7.13 -36.08 -24.12
C GLN A 9 -7.53 -36.39 -22.67
N GLN A 10 -8.37 -37.41 -22.45
CA GLN A 10 -8.79 -37.85 -21.12
C GLN A 10 -7.62 -38.36 -20.28
N GLN A 11 -6.71 -39.13 -20.88
CA GLN A 11 -5.53 -39.63 -20.20
C GLN A 11 -4.60 -38.49 -19.78
N LYS A 12 -4.35 -37.53 -20.70
CA LYS A 12 -3.53 -36.35 -20.39
C LYS A 12 -4.14 -35.50 -19.27
N THR A 13 -5.46 -35.32 -19.24
CA THR A 13 -6.11 -34.58 -18.14
C THR A 13 -5.97 -35.30 -16.81
N LEU A 14 -6.12 -36.63 -16.79
CA LEU A 14 -5.94 -37.43 -15.57
C LEU A 14 -4.50 -37.37 -15.05
N ASP A 15 -3.52 -37.38 -15.94
CA ASP A 15 -2.10 -37.29 -15.55
C ASP A 15 -1.78 -35.90 -14.97
N ILE A 16 -2.31 -34.83 -15.56
CA ILE A 16 -2.18 -33.46 -15.02
C ILE A 16 -2.84 -33.33 -13.64
N GLU A 17 -4.02 -33.92 -13.45
CA GLU A 17 -4.72 -33.91 -12.16
C GLU A 17 -3.95 -34.69 -11.09
N LYS A 18 -3.38 -35.84 -11.44
CA LYS A 18 -2.50 -36.62 -10.54
C LYS A 18 -1.25 -35.85 -10.16
N GLU A 19 -0.60 -35.19 -11.11
CA GLU A 19 0.58 -34.38 -10.86
C GLU A 19 0.25 -33.21 -9.93
N LYS A 20 -0.81 -32.45 -10.22
CA LYS A 20 -1.31 -31.37 -9.35
C LYS A 20 -1.59 -31.86 -7.94
N ARG A 21 -2.20 -33.03 -7.80
CA ARG A 21 -2.47 -33.64 -6.50
C ARG A 21 -1.17 -33.98 -5.76
N SER A 22 -0.20 -34.58 -6.43
CA SER A 22 1.09 -34.92 -5.81
C SER A 22 1.82 -33.68 -5.31
N ILE A 23 1.78 -32.59 -6.07
CA ILE A 23 2.35 -31.29 -5.70
C ILE A 23 1.60 -30.72 -4.49
N ALA A 24 0.26 -30.72 -4.52
CA ALA A 24 -0.55 -30.22 -3.41
C ALA A 24 -0.31 -31.00 -2.11
N GLN A 25 -0.12 -32.32 -2.19
CA GLN A 25 0.22 -33.17 -1.05
C GLN A 25 1.63 -32.91 -0.53
N ALA A 26 2.60 -32.68 -1.41
CA ALA A 26 3.98 -32.36 -1.05
C ALA A 26 4.10 -30.98 -0.37
N HIS A 27 3.27 -30.02 -0.77
CA HIS A 27 3.24 -28.66 -0.22
C HIS A 27 2.09 -28.43 0.77
N ALA A 28 1.48 -29.51 1.28
CA ALA A 28 0.42 -29.42 2.28
C ALA A 28 0.94 -28.75 3.56
N LYS A 29 0.16 -27.82 4.13
CA LYS A 29 0.51 -27.19 5.40
C LYS A 29 0.46 -28.24 6.53
N PRO A 30 1.46 -28.25 7.43
CA PRO A 30 1.49 -29.19 8.55
C PRO A 30 0.35 -28.87 9.54
N PRO A 31 -0.23 -29.88 10.21
CA PRO A 31 -1.35 -29.66 11.13
C PRO A 31 -1.00 -28.64 12.22
N PRO A 32 -1.96 -27.84 12.70
CA PRO A 32 -1.78 -27.03 13.91
C PRO A 32 -1.33 -27.89 15.10
N ASP A 33 -0.64 -27.27 16.06
CA ASP A 33 -0.14 -27.98 17.25
C ASP A 33 -1.28 -28.68 18.01
N GLY A 34 -1.18 -30.00 18.15
CA GLY A 34 -2.17 -30.85 18.82
C GLY A 34 -3.41 -31.20 17.98
N TRP A 35 -3.47 -30.81 16.70
CA TRP A 35 -4.58 -31.14 15.82
C TRP A 35 -4.30 -32.38 14.96
N GLY A 36 -5.20 -33.36 15.00
CA GLY A 36 -5.36 -34.37 13.97
C GLY A 36 -6.56 -34.06 13.06
N ILE A 37 -6.86 -35.00 12.15
CA ILE A 37 -8.02 -34.88 11.25
C ILE A 37 -9.32 -34.80 12.06
N LEU A 38 -9.43 -35.57 13.15
CA LEU A 38 -10.60 -35.59 14.00
C LEU A 38 -10.84 -34.25 14.71
N GLU A 39 -9.79 -33.66 15.28
CA GLU A 39 -9.83 -32.37 15.95
C GLU A 39 -10.23 -31.27 14.97
N PHE A 40 -9.70 -31.33 13.73
CA PHE A 40 -10.10 -30.41 12.66
C PHE A 40 -11.59 -30.54 12.32
N LEU A 41 -12.10 -31.76 12.17
CA LEU A 41 -13.52 -32.00 11.85
C LEU A 41 -14.43 -31.48 12.96
N LYS A 42 -14.09 -31.75 14.22
CA LYS A 42 -14.85 -31.25 15.39
C LYS A 42 -14.82 -29.73 15.44
N ALA A 43 -13.65 -29.10 15.27
CA ALA A 43 -13.52 -27.65 15.24
C ALA A 43 -14.29 -27.01 14.06
N ALA A 44 -14.41 -27.71 12.93
CA ALA A 44 -15.20 -27.28 11.78
C ALA A 44 -16.73 -27.43 11.98
N GLY A 45 -17.18 -27.99 13.11
CA GLY A 45 -18.58 -28.24 13.42
C GLY A 45 -19.15 -29.53 12.82
N VAL A 46 -18.28 -30.49 12.51
CA VAL A 46 -18.66 -31.86 12.11
C VAL A 46 -18.48 -32.77 13.34
N GLU A 47 -19.55 -32.98 14.08
CA GLU A 47 -19.56 -33.84 15.27
C GLU A 47 -20.06 -35.25 14.93
N ASP A 48 -21.19 -35.34 14.22
CA ASP A 48 -21.81 -36.62 13.87
C ASP A 48 -20.93 -37.44 12.90
N GLY A 49 -20.46 -38.60 13.36
CA GLY A 49 -19.67 -39.52 12.54
C GLY A 49 -18.26 -39.02 12.20
N ALA A 50 -17.76 -38.01 12.93
CA ALA A 50 -16.43 -37.43 12.71
C ALA A 50 -15.30 -38.46 12.77
N ASP A 51 -15.40 -39.44 13.67
CA ASP A 51 -14.41 -40.52 13.82
C ASP A 51 -14.32 -41.37 12.54
N MET A 52 -15.47 -41.80 11.99
CA MET A 52 -15.51 -42.58 10.74
C MET A 52 -15.02 -41.78 9.53
N ILE A 53 -15.26 -40.47 9.52
CA ILE A 53 -14.75 -39.59 8.47
C ILE A 53 -13.24 -39.45 8.62
N ALA A 54 -12.72 -39.26 9.83
CA ALA A 54 -11.28 -39.16 10.07
C ALA A 54 -10.53 -40.43 9.66
N GLU A 55 -11.07 -41.61 9.99
CA GLU A 55 -10.49 -42.92 9.63
C GLU A 55 -10.48 -43.18 8.11
N SER A 56 -11.34 -42.51 7.36
CA SER A 56 -11.40 -42.68 5.90
C SER A 56 -10.24 -42.02 5.15
N PHE A 57 -9.43 -41.19 5.82
CA PHE A 57 -8.23 -40.57 5.27
C PHE A 57 -6.98 -41.24 5.86
N GLY A 58 -6.01 -41.61 5.01
CA GLY A 58 -4.80 -42.28 5.45
C GLY A 58 -3.75 -41.36 6.09
N SER A 59 -3.83 -40.05 5.82
CA SER A 59 -2.92 -39.05 6.38
C SER A 59 -3.51 -37.64 6.40
N TRP A 60 -2.92 -36.77 7.21
CA TRP A 60 -3.24 -35.34 7.22
C TRP A 60 -3.07 -34.68 5.84
N ASN A 61 -1.96 -34.98 5.16
CA ASN A 61 -1.66 -34.39 3.85
C ASN A 61 -2.70 -34.78 2.80
N GLU A 62 -3.20 -36.01 2.85
CA GLU A 62 -4.28 -36.47 1.99
C GLU A 62 -5.59 -35.71 2.28
N PHE A 63 -5.92 -35.55 3.56
CA PHE A 63 -7.12 -34.82 3.99
C PHE A 63 -7.09 -33.34 3.56
N ILE A 64 -6.00 -32.62 3.85
CA ILE A 64 -5.93 -31.17 3.64
C ILE A 64 -5.74 -30.75 2.17
N SER A 65 -5.34 -31.72 1.32
CA SER A 65 -5.24 -31.55 -0.13
C SER A 65 -6.44 -32.12 -0.90
N SER A 66 -7.44 -32.65 -0.20
CA SER A 66 -8.64 -33.24 -0.81
C SER A 66 -9.44 -32.18 -1.58
N THR A 67 -9.80 -32.50 -2.83
CA THR A 67 -10.69 -31.65 -3.63
C THR A 67 -12.15 -31.89 -3.27
N ILE A 68 -13.05 -31.04 -3.78
CA ILE A 68 -14.49 -31.24 -3.53
C ILE A 68 -14.98 -32.55 -4.15
N GLU A 69 -14.45 -32.94 -5.31
CA GLU A 69 -14.74 -34.22 -5.98
C GLU A 69 -14.34 -35.41 -5.11
N ASP A 70 -13.17 -35.35 -4.47
CA ASP A 70 -12.68 -36.39 -3.58
C ASP A 70 -13.62 -36.59 -2.39
N LEU A 71 -14.05 -35.49 -1.78
CA LEU A 71 -15.02 -35.52 -0.69
C LEU A 71 -16.37 -36.09 -1.13
N TYR A 72 -16.77 -35.89 -2.39
CA TYR A 72 -17.98 -36.51 -2.95
C TYR A 72 -17.85 -38.02 -3.20
N THR A 73 -16.64 -38.51 -3.51
CA THR A 73 -16.39 -39.96 -3.64
C THR A 73 -16.39 -40.69 -2.30
N ASN A 74 -16.18 -39.97 -1.21
CA ASN A 74 -16.18 -40.54 0.13
C ASN A 74 -17.61 -40.71 0.67
N ASN A 75 -18.01 -41.97 0.88
CA ASN A 75 -19.37 -42.34 1.30
C ASN A 75 -19.62 -42.18 2.80
N SER A 76 -18.61 -41.87 3.62
CA SER A 76 -18.78 -41.66 5.07
C SER A 76 -19.38 -40.30 5.44
N MET A 77 -19.51 -39.38 4.47
CA MET A 77 -19.96 -38.01 4.69
C MET A 77 -21.29 -37.70 4.01
N THR A 78 -22.14 -36.93 4.70
CA THR A 78 -23.31 -36.28 4.10
C THR A 78 -22.89 -35.11 3.20
N ASN A 79 -23.75 -34.72 2.25
CA ASN A 79 -23.51 -33.55 1.39
C ASN A 79 -23.29 -32.25 2.17
N LYS A 80 -23.91 -32.11 3.34
CA LYS A 80 -23.71 -30.94 4.22
C LYS A 80 -22.31 -30.96 4.83
N GLN A 81 -21.87 -32.10 5.36
CA GLN A 81 -20.53 -32.27 5.93
C GLN A 81 -19.44 -32.06 4.88
N ARG A 82 -19.59 -32.62 3.67
CA ARG A 82 -18.65 -32.40 2.55
C ARG A 82 -18.40 -30.92 2.28
N ARG A 83 -19.46 -30.11 2.23
CA ARG A 83 -19.37 -28.65 2.01
C ARG A 83 -18.68 -27.93 3.16
N ILE A 84 -18.97 -28.32 4.40
CA ILE A 84 -18.37 -27.74 5.60
C ILE A 84 -16.87 -28.05 5.63
N VAL A 85 -16.50 -29.32 5.43
CA VAL A 85 -15.11 -29.78 5.39
C VAL A 85 -14.34 -29.06 4.30
N PHE A 86 -14.87 -29.03 3.07
CA PHE A 86 -14.22 -28.33 1.95
C PHE A 86 -13.99 -26.85 2.23
N LYS A 87 -14.98 -26.16 2.82
CA LYS A 87 -14.86 -24.75 3.20
C LYS A 87 -13.72 -24.55 4.20
N HIS A 88 -13.64 -25.38 5.25
CA HIS A 88 -12.63 -25.23 6.29
C HIS A 88 -11.23 -25.64 5.81
N ILE A 89 -11.10 -26.66 4.95
CA ILE A 89 -9.84 -27.00 4.27
C ILE A 89 -9.35 -25.78 3.48
N THR A 90 -10.24 -25.15 2.70
CA THR A 90 -9.91 -23.95 1.91
C THR A 90 -9.46 -22.80 2.82
N LEU A 91 -10.21 -22.49 3.88
CA LEU A 91 -9.84 -21.44 4.84
C LEU A 91 -8.49 -21.71 5.49
N TYR A 92 -8.23 -22.95 5.88
CA TYR A 92 -6.98 -23.38 6.47
C TYR A 92 -5.79 -23.25 5.50
N ASN A 93 -5.96 -23.69 4.26
CA ASN A 93 -4.94 -23.54 3.21
C ASN A 93 -4.64 -22.06 2.90
N HIS A 94 -5.62 -21.16 3.10
CA HIS A 94 -5.39 -19.71 3.01
C HIS A 94 -4.91 -19.07 4.31
N GLY A 95 -4.79 -19.82 5.41
CA GLY A 95 -4.37 -19.29 6.72
C GLY A 95 -5.43 -18.43 7.40
N MET A 96 -6.69 -18.56 7.00
CA MET A 96 -7.83 -17.80 7.52
C MET A 96 -8.56 -18.50 8.67
N TRP A 97 -8.22 -19.76 8.96
CA TRP A 97 -8.84 -20.57 10.00
C TRP A 97 -7.89 -21.71 10.41
N PRO A 98 -7.85 -22.16 11.68
CA PRO A 98 -8.60 -21.66 12.84
C PRO A 98 -8.21 -20.23 13.24
N THR A 99 -9.19 -19.45 13.68
CA THR A 99 -8.98 -18.09 14.18
C THR A 99 -8.34 -18.21 15.56
N THR A 100 -7.01 -18.13 15.65
CA THR A 100 -6.34 -17.89 16.94
C THR A 100 -6.76 -16.52 17.47
N GLU A 101 -6.86 -16.34 18.79
CA GLU A 101 -7.19 -15.05 19.41
C GLU A 101 -6.22 -13.91 19.00
N ASP A 102 -5.03 -14.27 18.50
CA ASP A 102 -4.02 -13.37 17.92
C ASP A 102 -4.21 -13.06 16.42
N ALA A 103 -5.35 -13.41 15.82
CA ALA A 103 -5.67 -13.11 14.42
C ALA A 103 -6.08 -11.63 14.23
N ASP A 104 -5.18 -10.71 14.59
CA ASP A 104 -5.14 -9.42 13.92
C ASP A 104 -4.84 -9.70 12.45
N TYR A 105 -5.88 -9.81 11.62
CA TYR A 105 -5.79 -9.86 10.16
C TYR A 105 -4.80 -8.79 9.64
N ILE A 106 -4.72 -7.66 10.33
CA ILE A 106 -3.77 -6.58 10.05
C ILE A 106 -2.31 -7.02 10.25
N LYS A 107 -1.97 -7.77 11.32
CA LYS A 107 -0.61 -8.25 11.57
C LYS A 107 -0.18 -9.36 10.61
N ALA A 108 -1.09 -10.25 10.23
CA ALA A 108 -0.77 -11.34 9.31
C ALA A 108 -0.49 -10.87 7.86
N PHE A 109 -1.11 -9.76 7.45
CA PHE A 109 -0.92 -9.15 6.13
C PHE A 109 0.00 -7.92 6.14
N GLN A 110 0.50 -7.50 7.30
CA GLN A 110 1.52 -6.47 7.37
C GLN A 110 2.81 -6.99 6.74
N ALA A 111 3.32 -6.25 5.76
CA ALA A 111 4.65 -6.48 5.25
C ALA A 111 5.65 -6.42 6.41
N LYS A 112 6.74 -7.19 6.30
CA LYS A 112 7.83 -7.07 7.28
C LYS A 112 8.27 -5.60 7.33
N PRO A 113 8.50 -5.04 8.52
CA PRO A 113 9.00 -3.67 8.63
C PRO A 113 10.32 -3.56 7.86
N LEU A 114 10.54 -2.41 7.23
CA LEU A 114 11.77 -2.18 6.48
C LEU A 114 12.95 -2.08 7.44
N GLU A 115 14.15 -2.47 7.01
CA GLU A 115 15.31 -2.59 7.90
C GLU A 115 15.68 -1.28 8.61
N ASN A 116 15.43 -0.14 7.97
CA ASN A 116 15.74 1.20 8.48
C ASN A 116 14.49 2.02 8.81
N GLU A 117 13.32 1.39 8.87
CA GLU A 117 12.07 2.05 9.23
C GLU A 117 12.17 2.69 10.63
N GLY A 118 11.97 4.01 10.71
CA GLY A 118 11.98 4.78 11.96
C GLY A 118 13.37 5.00 12.59
N LYS A 119 14.47 4.57 11.95
CA LYS A 119 15.83 4.90 12.42
C LYS A 119 16.16 6.38 12.14
N PRO A 120 16.98 7.03 12.99
CA PRO A 120 17.44 8.39 12.70
C PRO A 120 18.28 8.43 11.41
N TRP A 121 18.39 9.60 10.80
CA TRP A 121 19.18 9.83 9.59
C TRP A 121 20.63 10.15 9.95
N ASP A 122 21.56 9.40 9.37
CA ASP A 122 23.00 9.64 9.49
C ASP A 122 23.56 10.36 8.25
N ALA A 123 24.76 10.93 8.38
CA ALA A 123 25.42 11.61 7.25
C ALA A 123 25.74 10.67 6.06
N ALA A 124 25.90 9.37 6.33
CA ALA A 124 26.07 8.36 5.29
C ALA A 124 24.76 8.14 4.52
N ASP A 125 23.62 8.09 5.22
CA ASP A 125 22.29 7.97 4.62
C ASP A 125 21.97 9.18 3.75
N ASP A 126 22.33 10.40 4.19
CA ASP A 126 22.14 11.62 3.41
C ASP A 126 22.95 11.64 2.11
N ALA A 127 24.19 11.12 2.14
CA ALA A 127 25.03 11.01 0.96
C ALA A 127 24.47 9.97 -0.03
N GLU A 128 23.96 8.85 0.49
CA GLU A 128 23.36 7.80 -0.31
C GLU A 128 22.03 8.25 -0.93
N LEU A 129 21.19 8.97 -0.17
CA LEU A 129 19.97 9.57 -0.69
C LEU A 129 20.24 10.51 -1.88
N LYS A 130 21.28 11.35 -1.79
CA LYS A 130 21.68 12.22 -2.90
C LYS A 130 22.16 11.42 -4.12
N ARG A 131 22.96 10.38 -3.89
CA ARG A 131 23.45 9.49 -4.96
C ARG A 131 22.30 8.79 -5.68
N LEU A 132 21.34 8.26 -4.93
CA LEU A 132 20.17 7.56 -5.47
C LEU A 132 19.21 8.52 -6.17
N ALA A 133 19.01 9.72 -5.62
CA ALA A 133 18.23 10.79 -6.25
C ALA A 133 18.80 11.21 -7.61
N GLU A 134 20.12 11.29 -7.74
CA GLU A 134 20.77 11.59 -9.02
C GLU A 134 20.67 10.41 -10.00
N TYR A 135 20.83 9.18 -9.50
CA TYR A 135 20.77 7.98 -10.33
C TYR A 135 19.38 7.70 -10.91
N TYR A 136 18.33 7.82 -10.09
CA TYR A 136 16.94 7.55 -10.50
C TYR A 136 16.22 8.76 -11.12
N ASP A 137 16.85 9.94 -11.09
CA ASP A 137 16.28 11.22 -11.50
C ASP A 137 14.95 11.56 -10.79
N VAL A 138 15.04 12.41 -9.76
CA VAL A 138 13.89 12.84 -8.96
C VAL A 138 12.80 13.54 -9.79
N GLU A 139 13.13 14.10 -10.96
CA GLU A 139 12.17 14.83 -11.80
C GLU A 139 11.41 13.90 -12.77
N PHE A 140 11.76 12.61 -12.84
CA PHE A 140 11.18 11.67 -13.80
C PHE A 140 10.42 10.51 -13.14
N GLY A 141 9.10 10.49 -13.32
CA GLY A 141 8.24 9.37 -12.87
C GLY A 141 7.97 9.37 -11.37
N ASP A 142 8.02 8.18 -10.75
CA ASP A 142 7.95 8.00 -9.29
C ASP A 142 9.22 7.28 -8.80
N PRO A 143 10.33 8.02 -8.63
CA PRO A 143 11.63 7.45 -8.26
C PRO A 143 11.65 7.03 -6.78
N TRP A 144 10.72 7.54 -5.97
CA TRP A 144 10.72 7.35 -4.53
C TRP A 144 10.47 5.91 -4.12
N LEU A 145 9.69 5.16 -4.89
CA LEU A 145 9.47 3.74 -4.66
C LEU A 145 10.79 2.94 -4.70
N TYR A 146 11.68 3.28 -5.63
CA TYR A 146 12.97 2.59 -5.81
C TYR A 146 13.97 3.05 -4.76
N ILE A 147 14.04 4.36 -4.51
CA ILE A 147 14.91 4.93 -3.48
C ILE A 147 14.50 4.40 -2.09
N SER A 148 13.21 4.36 -1.78
CA SER A 148 12.70 3.81 -0.51
C SER A 148 13.06 2.34 -0.33
N TRP A 149 12.98 1.56 -1.41
CA TRP A 149 13.38 0.17 -1.41
C TRP A 149 14.90 0.00 -1.19
N GLU A 150 15.75 0.75 -1.89
CA GLU A 150 17.21 0.64 -1.69
C GLU A 150 17.66 1.11 -0.30
N MET A 151 17.05 2.18 0.22
CA MET A 151 17.36 2.68 1.56
C MET A 151 16.69 1.88 2.68
N GLN A 152 15.77 0.97 2.34
CA GLN A 152 14.94 0.22 3.29
C GLN A 152 14.25 1.15 4.30
N ARG A 153 13.69 2.25 3.79
CA ARG A 153 12.93 3.26 4.55
C ARG A 153 11.58 3.50 3.88
N THR A 154 10.61 4.09 4.59
CA THR A 154 9.31 4.42 4.00
C THR A 154 9.45 5.53 2.96
N ILE A 155 8.53 5.54 2.00
CA ILE A 155 8.53 6.54 0.90
C ILE A 155 8.41 7.96 1.48
N GLU A 156 7.56 8.12 2.49
CA GLU A 156 7.29 9.40 3.14
C GLU A 156 8.54 9.95 3.84
N ASP A 157 9.27 9.12 4.57
CA ASP A 157 10.50 9.51 5.29
C ASP A 157 11.60 9.96 4.31
N VAL A 158 11.78 9.20 3.23
CA VAL A 158 12.76 9.52 2.17
C VAL A 158 12.42 10.84 1.46
N GLN A 159 11.14 11.04 1.09
CA GLN A 159 10.68 12.27 0.42
C GLN A 159 10.82 13.50 1.32
N GLU A 160 10.43 13.37 2.58
CA GLU A 160 10.55 14.45 3.56
C GLU A 160 12.03 14.82 3.75
N ARG A 161 12.90 13.84 3.94
CA ARG A 161 14.33 14.07 4.09
C ARG A 161 14.94 14.75 2.87
N TYR A 162 14.61 14.27 1.66
CA TYR A 162 15.09 14.89 0.43
C TYR A 162 14.63 16.35 0.31
N THR A 163 13.39 16.63 0.68
CA THR A 163 12.85 17.99 0.69
C THR A 163 13.65 18.91 1.60
N GLN A 164 13.99 18.45 2.80
CA GLN A 164 14.81 19.21 3.75
C GLN A 164 16.25 19.40 3.27
N LEU A 165 16.84 18.37 2.66
CA LEU A 165 18.26 18.33 2.30
C LEU A 165 18.58 19.03 0.98
N VAL A 166 17.69 18.96 0.00
CA VAL A 166 17.93 19.41 -1.39
C VAL A 166 16.94 20.49 -1.82
N THR A 167 15.64 20.23 -1.71
CA THR A 167 14.60 21.14 -2.22
C THR A 167 14.61 22.48 -1.49
N ILE A 168 14.49 22.49 -0.15
CA ILE A 168 14.47 23.73 0.62
C ILE A 168 15.74 24.56 0.42
N PRO A 169 16.97 23.99 0.51
CA PRO A 169 18.19 24.75 0.26
C PRO A 169 18.29 25.30 -1.17
N LYS A 170 17.86 24.52 -2.18
CA LYS A 170 17.88 24.92 -3.60
C LYS A 170 17.03 26.18 -3.84
N TYR A 171 15.85 26.23 -3.23
CA TYR A 171 14.89 27.33 -3.42
C TYR A 171 14.94 28.39 -2.32
N ARG A 172 15.89 28.33 -1.38
CA ARG A 172 15.96 29.24 -0.23
C ARG A 172 16.13 30.71 -0.63
N ASN A 173 16.85 30.96 -1.72
CA ASN A 173 17.11 32.30 -2.24
C ASN A 173 16.04 32.75 -3.25
N ASP A 174 15.13 31.85 -3.64
CA ASP A 174 14.08 32.16 -4.59
C ASP A 174 13.00 32.95 -3.87
N THR A 175 12.72 34.13 -4.41
CA THR A 175 11.67 34.98 -3.87
C THR A 175 10.33 34.63 -4.52
N CYS A 176 9.33 34.29 -3.71
CA CYS A 176 8.00 34.01 -4.25
C CYS A 176 7.21 35.32 -4.50
N GLU A 177 6.73 35.51 -5.72
CA GLU A 177 5.79 36.60 -6.08
C GLU A 177 4.35 36.34 -5.56
N ILE A 178 4.06 35.12 -5.12
CA ILE A 178 2.71 34.60 -4.81
C ILE A 178 2.09 35.17 -3.51
N ALA A 179 2.80 35.99 -2.73
CA ALA A 179 2.25 36.59 -1.50
C ALA A 179 0.97 37.42 -1.71
N VAL A 180 0.74 37.87 -2.94
CA VAL A 180 -0.36 38.77 -3.31
C VAL A 180 -1.70 38.03 -3.49
N THR A 181 -1.79 36.73 -3.13
CA THR A 181 -3.02 35.94 -3.30
C THR A 181 -3.70 35.51 -2.00
N LYS A 182 -3.16 35.79 -0.80
CA LYS A 182 -3.80 35.41 0.48
C LYS A 182 -5.12 36.15 0.73
N ALA A 183 -6.20 35.79 0.02
CA ALA A 183 -7.49 36.42 0.21
C ALA A 183 -8.21 35.79 1.42
N TYR A 184 -8.69 36.60 2.36
CA TYR A 184 -9.52 36.17 3.50
C TYR A 184 -10.92 35.72 3.05
N LYS A 185 -11.33 36.10 1.83
CA LYS A 185 -12.58 35.69 1.19
C LYS A 185 -12.28 35.12 -0.20
N PRO A 186 -13.06 34.15 -0.71
CA PRO A 186 -12.89 33.65 -2.07
C PRO A 186 -13.02 34.82 -3.05
N LEU A 187 -11.95 35.15 -3.75
CA LEU A 187 -12.03 36.05 -4.90
C LEU A 187 -12.81 35.30 -5.97
N LEU A 188 -13.95 35.85 -6.39
CA LEU A 188 -14.74 35.35 -7.51
C LEU A 188 -13.87 35.43 -8.78
N MET A 189 -13.08 34.39 -9.04
CA MET A 189 -12.25 34.31 -10.24
C MET A 189 -13.14 33.99 -11.44
N ASN A 190 -13.06 34.86 -12.45
CA ASN A 190 -13.84 34.76 -13.67
C ASN A 190 -13.42 33.51 -14.49
N ARG A 191 -14.34 33.01 -15.31
CA ARG A 191 -14.41 31.68 -16.00
C ARG A 191 -13.18 31.13 -16.77
N LYS A 192 -12.00 31.76 -16.74
CA LYS A 192 -10.81 31.36 -17.53
C LYS A 192 -9.75 30.54 -16.79
N PHE A 193 -9.75 30.48 -15.46
CA PHE A 193 -8.86 29.58 -14.70
C PHE A 193 -9.66 28.34 -14.30
N LYS A 194 -9.45 27.22 -15.01
CA LYS A 194 -10.28 26.02 -14.92
C LYS A 194 -9.60 24.81 -14.26
N LEU A 195 -8.38 24.93 -13.76
CA LEU A 195 -7.59 23.73 -13.39
C LEU A 195 -7.17 23.61 -11.92
N ASP A 196 -7.33 24.63 -11.09
CA ASP A 196 -7.11 24.49 -9.65
C ASP A 196 -8.39 24.84 -8.88
N PRO A 197 -8.73 24.10 -7.79
CA PRO A 197 -9.87 24.44 -6.96
C PRO A 197 -9.73 25.90 -6.49
N PRO A 198 -10.76 26.76 -6.64
CA PRO A 198 -10.70 28.19 -6.28
C PRO A 198 -10.52 28.45 -4.77
N PHE A 199 -10.29 27.40 -3.99
CA PHE A 199 -10.11 27.39 -2.55
C PHE A 199 -8.71 26.94 -2.11
N LEU A 200 -7.85 26.45 -3.02
CA LEU A 200 -6.50 26.00 -2.67
C LEU A 200 -5.51 27.16 -2.84
N TYR A 201 -5.33 27.96 -1.80
CA TYR A 201 -4.24 28.93 -1.73
C TYR A 201 -3.04 28.24 -1.07
N ILE A 202 -2.06 27.82 -1.87
CA ILE A 202 -0.78 27.34 -1.33
C ILE A 202 -0.04 28.57 -0.80
N ILE A 203 0.10 28.62 0.52
CA ILE A 203 0.87 29.66 1.19
C ILE A 203 2.29 29.12 1.36
N PRO A 204 3.29 29.61 0.61
CA PRO A 204 4.67 29.30 0.92
C PRO A 204 4.99 29.85 2.32
N SER A 205 5.64 29.03 3.16
CA SER A 205 6.08 29.45 4.50
C SER A 205 7.10 30.59 4.37
N LYS A 206 6.92 31.70 5.10
CA LYS A 206 7.90 32.81 5.17
C LYS A 206 9.28 32.31 5.59
N GLU A 207 9.35 31.24 6.39
CA GLU A 207 10.60 30.65 6.88
C GLU A 207 11.40 29.95 5.78
N ASN A 208 10.70 29.33 4.82
CA ASN A 208 11.33 28.53 3.76
C ASN A 208 11.44 29.28 2.43
N PHE A 209 10.58 30.27 2.21
CA PHE A 209 10.49 31.04 0.96
C PHE A 209 10.22 32.52 1.28
N PRO A 210 11.24 33.39 1.25
CA PRO A 210 11.06 34.82 1.49
C PRO A 210 10.18 35.46 0.41
N LEU A 211 9.39 36.45 0.81
CA LEU A 211 8.53 37.18 -0.13
C LEU A 211 9.36 38.08 -1.04
N ALA A 212 8.98 38.19 -2.31
CA ALA A 212 9.62 39.12 -3.23
C ALA A 212 9.42 40.58 -2.80
N HIS A 213 10.46 41.40 -2.99
CA HIS A 213 10.36 42.83 -2.78
C HIS A 213 9.33 43.46 -3.73
N VAL A 214 8.51 44.36 -3.18
CA VAL A 214 7.55 45.13 -3.97
C VAL A 214 8.22 46.39 -4.48
N TYR A 215 8.06 46.66 -5.78
CA TYR A 215 8.56 47.86 -6.45
C TYR A 215 7.38 48.71 -6.93
N ARG A 216 7.52 50.03 -6.85
CA ARG A 216 6.46 50.95 -7.28
C ARG A 216 6.28 50.93 -8.80
N ASN A 217 7.37 50.86 -9.55
CA ASN A 217 7.41 50.88 -11.01
C ASN A 217 8.55 50.00 -11.53
N ARG A 218 8.49 49.57 -12.80
CA ARG A 218 9.52 48.72 -13.44
C ARG A 218 10.90 49.39 -13.53
N GLU A 219 10.92 50.72 -13.59
CA GLU A 219 12.13 51.55 -13.74
C GLU A 219 12.76 51.90 -12.39
N GLU A 220 11.95 51.97 -11.33
CA GLU A 220 12.37 52.36 -9.98
C GLU A 220 12.48 51.11 -9.09
N ARG A 221 13.68 50.51 -9.07
CA ARG A 221 13.97 49.26 -8.34
C ARG A 221 14.27 49.45 -6.85
N THR A 222 13.77 50.51 -6.22
CA THR A 222 13.86 50.67 -4.77
C THR A 222 12.74 49.89 -4.11
N PRO A 223 13.04 48.91 -3.21
CA PRO A 223 12.03 48.19 -2.47
C PRO A 223 11.18 49.15 -1.64
N VAL A 224 9.86 49.03 -1.75
CA VAL A 224 8.89 49.81 -0.98
C VAL A 224 8.01 48.89 -0.16
N LYS A 225 7.47 49.40 0.95
CA LYS A 225 6.57 48.60 1.78
C LYS A 225 5.31 48.27 0.99
N PRO A 226 4.85 46.99 0.97
CA PRO A 226 3.67 46.61 0.19
C PRO A 226 2.42 47.42 0.56
N LYS A 227 2.30 47.81 1.84
CA LYS A 227 1.21 48.65 2.37
C LYS A 227 1.07 50.02 1.69
N ASP A 228 2.17 50.55 1.14
CA ASP A 228 2.20 51.88 0.53
C ASP A 228 1.91 51.84 -0.98
N VAL A 229 1.95 50.64 -1.58
CA VAL A 229 1.71 50.41 -3.01
C VAL A 229 0.29 49.92 -3.27
N PHE A 230 -0.21 49.00 -2.45
CA PHE A 230 -1.51 48.39 -2.66
C PHE A 230 -2.64 49.22 -2.03
N SER A 231 -3.77 49.35 -2.72
CA SER A 231 -4.91 50.15 -2.23
C SER A 231 -5.52 49.59 -0.94
N LYS A 232 -6.17 50.44 -0.13
CA LYS A 232 -6.87 49.99 1.10
C LYS A 232 -7.93 48.92 0.82
N GLN A 233 -8.61 49.03 -0.32
CA GLN A 233 -9.57 48.00 -0.77
C GLN A 233 -8.87 46.66 -1.03
N PHE A 234 -7.69 46.69 -1.65
CA PHE A 234 -6.89 45.49 -1.93
C PHE A 234 -6.36 44.82 -0.66
N GLN A 235 -5.95 45.62 0.33
CA GLN A 235 -5.50 45.16 1.64
C GLN A 235 -6.64 44.54 2.46
N ALA A 236 -7.86 45.10 2.38
CA ALA A 236 -9.02 44.64 3.16
C ALA A 236 -9.42 43.18 2.87
N TYR A 237 -9.10 42.67 1.69
CA TYR A 237 -9.40 41.29 1.32
C TYR A 237 -8.26 40.33 1.63
N ARG A 238 -7.12 40.77 2.18
CA ARG A 238 -5.91 39.95 2.37
C ARG A 238 -5.42 39.92 3.81
N ARG A 239 -4.62 38.90 4.16
CA ARG A 239 -4.03 38.82 5.50
C ARG A 239 -3.06 39.99 5.75
N PRO A 240 -3.10 40.63 6.94
CA PRO A 240 -2.20 41.73 7.29
C PRO A 240 -0.71 41.39 7.13
N GLU A 241 -0.33 40.16 7.46
CA GLU A 241 1.03 39.59 7.35
C GLU A 241 1.67 39.68 5.95
N CYS A 242 0.89 39.93 4.90
CA CYS A 242 1.39 40.11 3.53
C CYS A 242 1.87 41.54 3.25
N PHE A 243 1.53 42.48 4.13
CA PHE A 243 1.84 43.91 3.99
C PHE A 243 2.75 44.43 5.09
N ASP A 244 2.96 43.63 6.13
CA ASP A 244 3.89 43.86 7.23
C ASP A 244 5.10 42.95 7.00
N ASP A 245 6.31 43.52 7.07
CA ASP A 245 7.60 42.83 6.86
C ASP A 245 7.75 41.64 7.82
#